data_AF-A0A4R5TQ20-F1
#
_entry.id   AF-A0A4R5TQ20-F1
#
_cell.length_a   1.000
_cell.length_b   1.000
_cell.length_c   1.000
_cell.angle_alpha   90.00
_cell.angle_beta   90.00
_cell.angle_gamma   90.00
#
_symmetry.space_group_name_H-M   'P 1'
#
loop_
_entity.id
_entity.type
_entity.pdbx_description
1 polymer ?
#
loop_
_entity_poly.entity_id
_entity_poly.type
_entity_poly.pdbx_seq_one_letter_code
_entity_poly.pdbx_strand_id
1 'polypeptide(L)' 'MSMIDANTEHQAVTRLFELSSQGDVDNLEFAQLDALIYQRLQQTYHVSEADRSGERMLPLG' A
#
# COMPACT_ATOMS: atom_id res chain seq x y z
N MET A 1 12.93 12.73 5.56
CA MET A 1 12.14 11.75 4.78
C MET A 1 12.85 10.42 4.93
N SER A 2 12.55 9.66 5.98
CA SER A 2 13.23 8.37 6.18
C SER A 2 12.75 7.41 5.10
N MET A 3 13.60 7.15 4.11
CA MET A 3 13.48 5.99 3.24
C MET A 3 13.48 4.79 4.18
N ILE A 4 12.29 4.26 4.49
CA ILE A 4 12.22 2.89 4.99
C ILE A 4 12.88 2.06 3.89
N ASP A 5 13.96 1.37 4.26
CA ASP A 5 14.78 0.60 3.35
C ASP A 5 13.86 -0.39 2.59
N ALA A 6 14.04 -0.55 1.28
CA ALA A 6 13.20 -1.48 0.50
C ALA A 6 13.22 -2.90 1.11
N ASN A 7 14.32 -3.23 1.80
CA ASN A 7 14.47 -4.45 2.59
C ASN A 7 13.45 -4.55 3.74
N THR A 8 13.23 -3.47 4.49
CA THR A 8 12.25 -3.44 5.59
C THR A 8 10.80 -3.59 5.07
N GLU A 9 10.50 -3.07 3.89
CA GLU A 9 9.19 -3.27 3.25
C GLU A 9 9.00 -4.73 2.82
N HIS A 10 9.99 -5.32 2.14
CA HIS A 10 9.94 -6.75 1.78
C HIS A 10 9.80 -7.65 3.01
N GLN A 11 10.48 -7.32 4.11
CA GLN A 11 10.31 -8.04 5.37
C GLN A 11 8.90 -7.89 5.94
N ALA A 12 8.31 -6.69 5.91
CA ALA A 12 6.94 -6.45 6.36
C ALA A 12 5.91 -7.26 5.54
N VAL A 13 6.05 -7.30 4.21
CA VAL A 13 5.18 -8.09 3.32
C VAL A 13 5.34 -9.58 3.58
N THR A 14 6.59 -10.05 3.73
CA THR A 14 6.87 -11.46 4.02
C THR A 14 6.24 -11.87 5.35
N ARG A 15 6.38 -11.03 6.37
CA ARG A 15 5.81 -11.27 7.70
C ARG A 15 4.29 -11.31 7.67
N LEU A 16 3.65 -10.39 6.95
CA LEU A 16 2.20 -10.38 6.79
C LEU A 16 1.70 -11.62 6.05
N PHE A 17 2.44 -12.09 5.05
CA PHE A 17 2.14 -13.34 4.35
C PHE A 17 2.25 -14.57 5.27
N GLU A 18 3.29 -14.63 6.11
CA GLU A 18 3.45 -15.70 7.10
C GLU A 18 2.28 -15.74 8.09
N LEU A 19 1.90 -14.59 8.64
CA LEU A 19 0.76 -14.47 9.57
C LEU A 19 -0.55 -14.88 8.91
N SER A 20 -0.81 -14.45 7.68
CA SER A 20 -1.98 -14.84 6.90
C SER A 20 -2.02 -16.35 6.61
N SER A 21 -0.87 -16.93 6.23
CA SER A 21 -0.73 -18.36 5.95
C SER A 21 -0.96 -19.24 7.19
N GLN A 22 -0.58 -18.73 8.37
CA GLN A 22 -0.81 -19.38 9.66
C GLN A 22 -2.23 -19.17 10.20
N GLY A 23 -3.02 -18.29 9.58
CA GLY A 23 -4.35 -17.89 10.05
C GLY A 23 -4.34 -16.89 11.22
N ASP A 24 -3.18 -16.33 11.56
CA ASP A 24 -2.98 -15.35 12.63
C ASP A 24 -3.27 -13.93 12.15
N VAL A 25 -4.47 -13.73 11.59
CA VAL A 25 -4.92 -12.45 11.00
C VAL A 25 -5.59 -11.52 12.01
N ASP A 26 -5.98 -12.04 13.18
CA ASP A 26 -6.62 -11.28 14.28
C ASP A 26 -5.59 -10.74 15.28
N ASN A 27 -4.35 -10.50 14.84
CA ASN A 27 -3.27 -10.03 15.70
C ASN A 27 -2.94 -8.57 15.39
N LEU A 28 -2.53 -7.83 16.43
CA LEU A 28 -2.09 -6.45 16.33
C LEU A 28 -0.90 -6.30 15.36
N GLU A 29 -0.01 -7.30 15.31
CA GLU A 29 1.11 -7.33 14.34
C GLU A 29 0.59 -7.33 12.90
N PHE A 30 -0.42 -8.14 12.60
CA PHE A 30 -1.04 -8.19 11.27
C PHE A 30 -1.67 -6.84 10.90
N ALA A 31 -2.47 -6.25 11.79
CA ALA A 31 -3.11 -4.95 11.56
C ALA A 31 -2.10 -3.81 11.34
N GLN A 32 -0.97 -3.83 12.06
CA GLN A 32 0.09 -2.84 11.88
C GLN A 32 0.81 -2.99 10.54
N LEU A 33 1.12 -4.24 10.16
CA LEU A 33 1.78 -4.54 8.88
C LEU A 33 0.87 -4.21 7.69
N ASP A 34 -0.43 -4.53 7.80
CA ASP A 34 -1.43 -4.22 6.77
C ASP A 34 -1.55 -2.71 6.54
N ALA A 35 -1.70 -1.93 7.63
CA ALA A 35 -1.76 -0.48 7.56
C ALA A 35 -0.48 0.12 6.95
N LEU A 36 0.70 -0.39 7.31
CA LEU A 36 1.99 0.10 6.80
C LEU A 36 2.13 -0.17 5.30
N ILE A 37 1.76 -1.37 4.84
CA ILE A 37 1.78 -1.74 3.42
C ILE A 37 0.74 -0.93 2.65
N TYR A 38 -0.46 -0.75 3.20
CA TYR A 38 -1.51 0.04 2.57
C TYR A 38 -1.07 1.51 2.39
N GLN A 39 -0.50 2.13 3.43
CA GLN A 39 0.04 3.49 3.32
C GLN A 39 1.17 3.59 2.28
N ARG A 40 2.06 2.59 2.22
CA ARG A 40 3.11 2.49 1.18
C ARG A 40 2.51 2.39 -0.21
N LEU A 41 1.53 1.53 -0.40
CA LEU A 41 0.82 1.41 -1.67
C LEU A 41 0.16 2.73 -2.06
N GLN A 42 -0.45 3.47 -1.12
CA GLN A 42 -0.99 4.80 -1.38
C GLN A 42 0.08 5.85 -1.75
N GLN A 43 1.32 5.69 -1.29
CA GLN A 43 2.44 6.58 -1.63
C GLN A 43 3.10 6.21 -2.97
N THR A 44 3.24 4.91 -3.27
CA THR A 44 3.80 4.42 -4.54
C THR A 44 2.80 4.61 -5.68
N TYR A 45 1.54 4.24 -5.43
CA TYR A 45 0.39 4.56 -6.26
C TYR A 45 -0.24 5.87 -5.79
N HIS A 46 0.57 6.88 -5.47
CA HIS A 46 0.05 8.24 -5.52
C HIS A 46 -0.42 8.45 -6.95
N VAL A 47 -1.70 8.16 -7.15
CA VAL A 47 -2.56 8.65 -8.19
C VAL A 47 -2.26 10.13 -8.18
N SER A 48 -1.33 10.53 -9.05
CA SER A 48 -1.15 11.93 -9.36
C SER A 48 -2.56 12.40 -9.64
N GLU A 49 -3.01 13.49 -9.01
CA GLU A 49 -4.33 14.04 -9.33
C GLU A 49 -4.47 14.27 -10.85
N ALA A 50 -3.35 14.33 -11.59
CA ALA A 50 -3.22 14.23 -13.04
C ALA A 50 -3.83 12.97 -13.71
N ASP A 51 -3.88 11.81 -13.06
CA ASP A 51 -4.48 10.57 -13.58
C ASP A 51 -6.00 10.54 -13.35
N ARG A 52 -6.49 11.19 -12.28
CA ARG A 52 -7.94 11.44 -12.07
C ARG A 52 -8.51 12.45 -13.06
N SER A 53 -7.68 13.33 -13.64
CA SER A 53 -8.07 14.24 -14.72
C SER A 53 -8.31 13.52 -16.06
N GLY A 54 -8.12 12.19 -16.12
CA GLY A 54 -8.49 11.35 -17.27
C GLY A 54 -10.00 11.10 -17.40
N GLU A 55 -10.83 11.65 -16.51
CA GLU A 55 -12.27 11.74 -16.73
C GLU A 55 -12.53 12.76 -17.85
N ARG A 56 -12.58 12.23 -19.08
CA ARG A 56 -12.87 12.92 -20.34
C ARG A 56 -13.89 14.06 -20.15
N MET A 57 -13.38 15.29 -20.07
CA MET A 57 -14.08 16.44 -20.65
C MET A 57 -14.09 16.23 -22.16
N LEU A 58 -15.13 15.55 -22.67
CA LEU A 58 -15.48 15.60 -24.08
C LEU A 58 -15.83 17.06 -24.41
N PRO A 59 -15.17 17.72 -25.38
CA PRO A 59 -15.63 19.01 -25.84
C PRO A 59 -17.01 18.80 -26.49
N LEU A 60 -18.05 19.41 -25.91
CA LEU A 60 -19.29 19.69 -26.64
C LEU A 60 -18.96 20.81 -27.63
N GLY A 61 -18.75 20.45 -28.88
CA GLY A 61 -18.52 21.34 -30.02
C GLY A 61 -18.78 20.63 -31.33
#